data_AF-A0A0R3SE04-F1
#
_entry.id   AF-A0A0R3SE04-F1
#
_cell.length_a   1.000
_cell.length_b   1.000
_cell.length_c   1.000
_cell.angle_alpha   90.00
_cell.angle_beta   90.00
_cell.angle_gamma   90.00
#
_symmetry.space_group_name_H-M   'P 1'
#
loop_
_entity.id
_entity.type
_entity.pdbx_description
1 polymer ?
#
loop_
_entity_poly.entity_id
_entity_poly.type
_entity_poly.pdbx_seq_one_letter_code
_entity_poly.pdbx_strand_id
1 'polypeptide(L)'
;MESLSTTVAVWSRVSVGGVNLNTVYPKFAEEGDPNNFVAVHKDVIDSAYEIIRLKGYTSWAIGLCCANLCGALLNDRNVDLYDIKKDVFLGMSCIGNSNGVTTIVNLSLTDT
;
A
#
# COMPACT_ATOMS: atom_id res chain seq x y z
N MET A 1 -17.03 -0.49 2.32
CA MET A 1 -16.01 -1.35 2.98
C MET A 1 -15.64 -2.52 2.09
N GLU A 2 -15.72 -2.39 0.75
CA GLU A 2 -15.30 -3.41 -0.22
C GLU A 2 -13.88 -3.16 -0.75
N SER A 3 -13.28 -2.01 -0.42
CA SER A 3 -12.01 -1.55 -0.99
C SER A 3 -10.80 -2.35 -0.53
N LEU A 4 -10.87 -3.03 0.63
CA LEU A 4 -9.74 -3.79 1.16
C LEU A 4 -9.59 -5.15 0.48
N SER A 5 -10.69 -5.80 0.13
CA SER A 5 -10.71 -7.13 -0.51
C SER A 5 -10.11 -7.15 -1.92
N THR A 6 -10.00 -5.99 -2.57
CA THR A 6 -9.43 -5.86 -3.93
C THR A 6 -8.04 -5.20 -3.93
N THR A 7 -7.38 -5.14 -2.77
CA THR A 7 -6.02 -4.58 -2.67
C THR A 7 -4.98 -5.54 -3.25
N VAL A 8 -3.96 -4.98 -3.90
CA VAL A 8 -2.89 -5.74 -4.57
C VAL A 8 -1.57 -5.50 -3.85
N ALA A 9 -0.93 -6.58 -3.39
CA ALA A 9 0.43 -6.52 -2.87
C ALA A 9 1.44 -6.57 -4.02
N VAL A 10 2.31 -5.55 -4.12
CA VAL A 10 3.33 -5.45 -5.18
C VAL A 10 4.63 -6.11 -4.70
N TRP A 11 4.64 -7.45 -4.66
CA TRP A 11 5.76 -8.25 -4.13
C TRP A 11 7.10 -7.99 -4.85
N SER A 12 7.05 -7.73 -6.16
CA SER A 12 8.22 -7.46 -7.00
C SER A 12 9.01 -6.21 -6.60
N ARG A 13 8.48 -5.34 -5.73
CA ARG A 13 9.14 -4.11 -5.26
C ARG A 13 9.49 -4.11 -3.78
N VAL A 14 9.22 -5.20 -3.07
CA VAL A 14 9.60 -5.29 -1.66
C VAL A 14 11.12 -5.38 -1.55
N SER A 15 11.71 -4.47 -0.76
CA SER A 15 13.15 -4.39 -0.59
C SER A 15 13.53 -4.03 0.85
N VAL A 16 14.70 -4.49 1.27
CA VAL A 16 15.29 -4.16 2.58
C VAL A 16 16.74 -3.73 2.34
N GLY A 17 17.11 -2.54 2.79
CA GLY A 17 18.45 -1.98 2.55
C GLY A 17 18.78 -1.77 1.07
N GLY A 18 17.77 -1.60 0.21
CA GLY A 18 17.94 -1.46 -1.24
C GLY A 18 18.07 -2.79 -1.99
N VAL A 19 18.10 -3.93 -1.28
CA VAL A 19 18.12 -5.26 -1.90
C VAL A 19 16.70 -5.79 -2.04
N ASN A 20 16.34 -6.21 -3.25
CA ASN A 20 15.01 -6.73 -3.53
C ASN A 20 14.84 -8.14 -2.96
N LEU A 21 13.74 -8.40 -2.24
CA LEU A 21 13.52 -9.68 -1.56
C LEU A 21 13.41 -10.85 -2.54
N ASN A 22 12.83 -10.65 -3.73
CA ASN A 22 12.76 -11.71 -4.74
C ASN A 22 14.14 -12.19 -5.20
N THR A 23 15.17 -11.35 -5.11
CA THR A 23 16.54 -11.73 -5.51
C THR A 23 17.24 -12.58 -4.47
N VAL A 24 16.92 -12.41 -3.20
CA VAL A 24 17.55 -13.12 -2.08
C VAL A 24 16.72 -14.30 -1.58
N TYR A 25 15.42 -14.30 -1.88
CA TYR A 25 14.47 -15.31 -1.45
C TYR A 25 13.65 -15.79 -2.67
N PRO A 26 14.12 -16.84 -3.37
CA PRO A 26 13.62 -17.25 -4.69
C PRO A 26 12.16 -17.76 -4.76
N LYS A 27 11.45 -17.81 -3.63
CA LYS A 27 10.03 -18.21 -3.54
C LYS A 27 9.20 -17.16 -2.80
N PHE A 28 9.63 -15.91 -2.78
CA PHE A 28 8.99 -14.87 -1.99
C PHE A 28 7.58 -14.62 -2.46
N ALA A 29 6.60 -14.85 -1.58
CA ALA A 29 5.18 -14.70 -1.89
C ALA A 29 4.70 -15.54 -3.08
N GLU A 30 5.38 -16.66 -3.36
CA GLU A 30 5.00 -17.66 -4.37
C GLU A 30 4.46 -18.94 -3.72
N GLU A 31 3.90 -19.84 -4.54
CA GLU A 31 3.44 -21.14 -4.07
C GLU A 31 4.62 -21.98 -3.54
N GLY A 32 4.50 -22.47 -2.31
CA GLY A 32 5.58 -23.21 -1.64
C GLY A 32 6.65 -22.31 -1.02
N ASP A 33 6.36 -21.03 -0.80
CA ASP A 33 7.07 -20.15 0.13
C ASP A 33 7.09 -20.77 1.55
N PRO A 34 8.27 -21.16 2.10
CA PRO A 34 8.34 -21.78 3.42
C PRO A 34 7.91 -20.85 4.57
N ASN A 35 7.92 -19.53 4.37
CA ASN A 35 7.47 -18.55 5.35
C ASN A 35 6.06 -18.00 5.06
N ASN A 36 5.45 -18.41 3.95
CA ASN A 36 4.10 -18.03 3.54
C ASN A 36 3.83 -16.51 3.60
N PHE A 37 4.69 -15.69 2.96
CA PHE A 37 4.55 -14.23 2.99
C PHE A 37 3.23 -13.73 2.38
N VAL A 38 2.56 -14.52 1.54
CA VAL A 38 1.22 -14.23 1.04
C VAL A 38 0.21 -14.03 2.19
N ALA A 39 0.38 -14.74 3.31
CA ALA A 39 -0.46 -14.57 4.49
C ALA A 39 -0.36 -13.16 5.09
N VAL A 40 0.78 -12.47 4.96
CA VAL A 40 0.94 -11.11 5.47
C VAL A 40 -0.05 -10.14 4.81
N HIS A 41 -0.26 -10.26 3.49
CA HIS A 41 -1.25 -9.43 2.79
C HIS A 41 -2.67 -9.72 3.27
N LYS A 42 -2.97 -11.01 3.49
CA LYS A 42 -4.26 -11.43 4.06
C LYS A 42 -4.46 -10.87 5.46
N ASP A 43 -3.44 -10.93 6.32
CA ASP A 43 -3.49 -10.40 7.67
C ASP A 43 -3.70 -8.87 7.68
N VAL A 44 -3.12 -8.13 6.72
CA VAL A 44 -3.37 -6.69 6.57
C VAL A 44 -4.85 -6.39 6.28
N ILE A 45 -5.48 -7.17 5.39
CA ILE A 45 -6.91 -7.05 5.08
C ILE A 45 -7.75 -7.41 6.31
N ASP A 46 -7.45 -8.57 6.93
CA ASP A 46 -8.22 -9.13 8.03
C ASP A 46 -8.09 -8.29 9.31
N SER A 47 -6.95 -7.62 9.52
CA SER A 47 -6.70 -6.72 10.67
C SER A 47 -7.71 -5.58 10.77
N ALA A 48 -8.10 -4.99 9.63
CA ALA A 48 -9.08 -3.91 9.63
C ALA A 48 -10.45 -4.41 10.14
N TYR A 49 -10.87 -5.59 9.69
CA TYR A 49 -12.10 -6.22 10.15
C TYR A 49 -12.03 -6.64 11.61
N GLU A 50 -10.88 -7.15 12.06
CA GLU A 50 -10.67 -7.53 13.45
C GLU A 50 -10.75 -6.32 14.40
N ILE A 51 -10.12 -5.20 14.05
CA ILE A 51 -10.17 -3.98 14.88
C ILE A 51 -11.61 -3.47 14.99
N ILE A 52 -12.37 -3.47 13.88
CA ILE A 52 -13.78 -3.09 13.89
C ILE A 52 -14.58 -4.07 14.76
N ARG A 53 -14.33 -5.37 14.67
CA ARG A 53 -15.00 -6.38 15.51
C ARG A 53 -14.73 -6.15 17.00
N LEU A 54 -13.50 -5.81 17.37
CA LEU A 54 -13.10 -5.68 18.77
C LEU A 54 -13.50 -4.33 19.41
N LYS A 55 -13.35 -3.22 18.68
CA LYS A 55 -13.58 -1.86 19.21
C LYS A 55 -14.78 -1.14 18.60
N GLY A 56 -15.37 -1.67 17.54
CA GLY A 56 -16.47 -1.06 16.80
C GLY A 56 -16.05 -0.02 15.75
N TYR A 57 -14.79 0.40 15.71
CA TYR A 57 -14.27 1.42 14.79
C TYR A 57 -12.73 1.41 14.67
N THR A 58 -12.21 2.05 13.63
CA THR A 58 -10.77 2.34 13.44
C THR A 58 -10.55 3.86 13.56
N SER A 59 -9.60 4.30 14.41
CA SER A 59 -9.37 5.74 14.65
C SER A 59 -7.90 6.13 14.61
N TRP A 60 -7.04 5.45 15.38
CA TRP A 60 -5.65 5.86 15.53
C TRP A 60 -4.83 5.71 14.26
N ALA A 61 -4.92 4.56 13.58
CA ALA A 61 -4.17 4.29 12.35
C ALA A 61 -4.55 5.29 11.25
N ILE A 62 -5.85 5.50 11.01
CA ILE A 62 -6.33 6.46 10.02
C ILE A 62 -6.00 7.90 10.39
N GLY A 63 -6.07 8.27 11.67
CA GLY A 63 -5.67 9.59 12.16
C GLY A 63 -4.19 9.88 11.90
N LEU A 64 -3.32 8.89 12.10
CA LEU A 64 -1.89 9.01 11.79
C LEU A 64 -1.64 9.10 10.27
N CYS A 65 -2.38 8.33 9.47
CA CYS A 65 -2.34 8.45 8.00
C CYS A 65 -2.72 9.86 7.54
N CYS A 66 -3.81 10.44 8.06
CA CYS A 66 -4.23 11.80 7.75
C CYS A 66 -3.18 12.83 8.21
N ALA A 67 -2.60 12.67 9.40
CA ALA A 67 -1.55 13.55 9.89
C ALA A 67 -0.29 13.50 9.01
N ASN A 68 0.11 12.31 8.56
CA ASN A 68 1.22 12.14 7.63
C ASN A 68 0.92 12.80 6.27
N LEU A 69 -0.30 12.63 5.73
CA LEU A 69 -0.72 13.25 4.48
C LEU A 69 -0.71 14.78 4.59
N CYS A 70 -1.30 15.35 5.64
CA CYS A 70 -1.24 16.78 5.90
C CYS A 70 0.20 17.26 6.07
N GLY A 71 1.02 16.51 6.82
CA GLY A 71 2.44 16.80 7.01
C GLY A 71 3.28 16.65 5.73
N ALA A 72 2.74 16.02 4.70
CA ALA A 72 3.34 15.92 3.39
C ALA A 72 2.92 17.09 2.49
N LEU A 73 1.62 17.39 2.42
CA LEU A 73 1.10 18.55 1.71
C LEU A 73 1.72 19.87 2.22
N LEU A 74 1.85 20.00 3.54
CA LEU A 74 2.40 21.21 4.18
C LEU A 74 3.91 21.34 4.05
N ASN A 75 4.64 20.24 3.88
CA ASN A 75 6.11 20.24 3.82
C ASN A 75 6.67 19.80 2.45
N ASP A 76 5.84 19.82 1.39
CA ASP A 76 6.25 19.42 0.03
C ASP A 76 6.85 17.99 0.01
N ARG A 77 6.30 17.08 0.84
CA ARG A 77 6.71 15.68 0.86
C ARG A 77 5.78 14.86 -0.01
N ASN A 78 6.39 14.15 -0.93
CA ASN A 78 5.79 13.23 -1.86
C ASN A 78 4.83 12.22 -1.18
N VAL A 79 3.54 12.26 -1.51
CA VAL A 79 2.49 11.35 -1.03
C VAL A 79 1.66 10.82 -2.18
N ASP A 80 1.30 9.53 -2.08
CA ASP A 80 0.85 8.62 -3.15
C ASP A 80 -0.69 8.58 -3.41
N LEU A 81 -1.20 8.98 -4.58
CA LEU A 81 -2.61 9.00 -5.05
C LEU A 81 -2.76 8.99 -6.60
N TYR A 82 -3.86 8.46 -7.18
CA TYR A 82 -4.11 8.45 -8.65
C TYR A 82 -5.58 8.50 -9.13
N ASP A 83 -5.74 9.00 -10.36
CA ASP A 83 -6.86 9.02 -11.32
C ASP A 83 -6.63 8.11 -12.57
N ILE A 84 -7.61 7.31 -12.97
CA ILE A 84 -7.54 6.39 -14.12
C ILE A 84 -8.18 7.03 -15.37
N LYS A 85 -7.86 6.56 -16.58
CA LYS A 85 -8.50 7.00 -17.85
C LYS A 85 -10.04 6.80 -17.93
N LYS A 86 -10.61 6.17 -16.91
CA LYS A 86 -12.03 6.14 -16.55
C LYS A 86 -12.09 6.75 -15.15
N ASP A 87 -13.11 7.55 -14.84
CA ASP A 87 -13.32 8.19 -13.52
C ASP A 87 -13.41 7.16 -12.38
N VAL A 88 -12.27 6.62 -11.96
CA VAL A 88 -12.10 5.69 -10.85
C VAL A 88 -10.80 6.03 -10.12
N PHE A 89 -10.84 6.00 -8.80
CA PHE A 89 -9.74 6.38 -7.92
C PHE A 89 -9.18 5.13 -7.22
N LEU A 90 -7.86 4.95 -7.24
CA LEU A 90 -7.15 3.85 -6.57
C LEU A 90 -5.93 4.40 -5.81
N GLY A 91 -5.50 3.69 -4.77
CA GLY A 91 -4.28 4.05 -4.03
C GLY A 91 -3.02 3.57 -4.76
N MET A 92 -2.15 4.49 -5.18
CA MET A 92 -0.86 4.20 -5.82
C MET A 92 0.20 5.27 -5.50
N SER A 93 1.46 4.85 -5.39
CA SER A 93 2.67 5.49 -5.94
C SER A 93 2.61 6.94 -6.48
N CYS A 94 2.74 8.01 -5.70
CA CYS A 94 2.69 9.39 -6.19
C CYS A 94 3.39 10.43 -5.29
N ILE A 95 3.69 11.57 -5.90
CA ILE A 95 4.42 12.68 -5.34
C ILE A 95 3.43 13.84 -5.28
N GLY A 96 3.15 14.32 -4.08
CA GLY A 96 2.24 15.43 -3.83
C GLY A 96 2.90 16.50 -2.97
N ASN A 97 2.42 17.72 -3.12
CA ASN A 97 2.86 18.88 -2.36
C ASN A 97 1.73 19.85 -2.05
N SER A 98 2.04 21.10 -1.72
CA SER A 98 1.04 22.13 -1.42
C SER A 98 0.03 22.35 -2.56
N ASN A 99 0.37 21.97 -3.80
CA ASN A 99 -0.52 22.01 -4.96
C ASN A 99 -1.33 20.72 -5.18
N GLY A 100 -1.26 19.76 -4.26
CA GLY A 100 -1.88 18.44 -4.40
C GLY A 100 -0.94 17.44 -5.09
N VAL A 101 -1.50 16.50 -5.86
CA VAL A 101 -0.72 15.47 -6.56
C VAL A 101 0.00 16.06 -7.77
N THR A 102 1.33 16.01 -7.77
CA THR A 102 2.18 16.59 -8.83
C THR A 102 2.64 15.54 -9.83
N THR A 103 3.14 14.40 -9.34
CA THR A 103 3.75 13.37 -10.18
C THR A 103 3.32 12.01 -9.70
N ILE A 104 3.26 11.07 -10.63
CA ILE A 104 3.05 9.67 -10.32
C ILE A 104 4.36 8.91 -10.41
N VAL A 105 4.53 7.95 -9.49
CA VAL A 105 5.56 6.92 -9.61
C VAL A 105 5.04 5.78 -10.47
N ASN A 106 5.61 5.61 -11.68
CA ASN A 106 5.28 4.49 -12.55
C ASN A 106 5.93 3.21 -12.03
N LEU A 107 5.12 2.38 -11.36
CA LEU A 107 5.52 1.06 -10.91
C LEU A 107 5.34 0.06 -12.06
N SER A 108 6.43 -0.58 -12.49
CA SER A 108 6.34 -1.71 -13.42
C SER A 108 5.79 -2.91 -12.66
N LEU A 109 4.48 -3.13 -12.80
CA LEU A 109 3.79 -4.29 -12.28
C LEU A 109 4.14 -5.50 -13.16
N THR A 110 4.35 -6.65 -12.52
CA THR A 110 4.48 -7.92 -13.22
C THR A 110 3.10 -8.43 -13.58
N ASP A 111 2.94 -8.98 -14.78
CA ASP A 111 1.72 -9.72 -15.14
C ASP A 111 1.61 -10.94 -14.22
N THR A 112 0.51 -11.02 -13.49
CA THR A 112 0.10 -12.19 -12.69
C THR A 112 -0.22 -13.38 -13.57
#